data_AF-A0A7J4EFL4-F1
#
_entry.id   AF-A0A7J4EFL4-F1
#
_cell.length_a   1.000
_cell.length_b   1.000
_cell.length_c   1.000
_cell.angle_alpha   90.00
_cell.angle_beta   90.00
_cell.angle_gamma   90.00
#
_symmetry.space_group_name_H-M   'P 1'
#
loop_
_entity.id
_entity.type
_entity.pdbx_description
1 polymer ?
#
loop_
_entity_poly.entity_id
_entity_poly.type
_entity_poly.pdbx_seq_one_letter_code
_entity_poly.pdbx_strand_id
1 'polypeptide(L)'
;MSKLGTARMYGGIGALLMLIGGFIPAVGAIISTISLILVFIAIKYIADETKDHSIFQNYLWYFIISIIAVAVVVGITVASFGVAGGFSFLEMLQSQGGQISDPTAAMNLLGNMVGGCLAALVIGWILMIVATLFLRKSFNSIAEHTNVKLFATTGLLFFIGAITLIILVGIFILLIATILEIVAFFSLPETLPKAAAEPVVES
;
A
#
# COMPACT_ATOMS: atom_id res chain seq x y z
N MET A 1 -23.80 16.18 8.89
CA MET A 1 -22.52 15.58 9.33
C MET A 1 -21.40 16.50 8.91
N SER A 2 -20.40 16.72 9.77
CA SER A 2 -19.18 17.43 9.37
C SER A 2 -18.38 16.59 8.36
N LYS A 3 -17.50 17.23 7.59
CA LYS A 3 -16.60 16.52 6.67
C LYS A 3 -15.68 15.55 7.43
N LEU A 4 -15.29 15.90 8.65
CA LEU A 4 -14.50 15.08 9.57
C LEU A 4 -15.25 13.84 10.07
N GLY A 5 -16.52 13.97 10.48
CA GLY A 5 -17.35 12.82 10.88
C GLY A 5 -17.57 11.85 9.71
N THR A 6 -17.72 12.41 8.51
CA THR A 6 -17.76 11.62 7.27
C THR A 6 -16.42 10.91 7.04
N ALA A 7 -15.30 11.61 7.14
CA ALA A 7 -13.97 11.00 7.00
C ALA A 7 -13.71 9.87 8.00
N ARG A 8 -14.13 10.03 9.27
CA ARG A 8 -14.06 8.99 10.31
C ARG A 8 -14.78 7.72 9.87
N MET A 9 -16.02 7.85 9.41
CA MET A 9 -16.85 6.72 8.99
C MET A 9 -16.29 6.04 7.74
N TYR A 10 -16.00 6.80 6.68
CA TYR A 10 -15.50 6.26 5.42
C TYR A 10 -14.10 5.65 5.59
N GLY A 11 -13.21 6.31 6.34
CA GLY A 11 -11.84 5.83 6.58
C GLY A 11 -11.81 4.59 7.46
N GLY A 12 -12.61 4.56 8.54
CA GLY A 12 -12.72 3.39 9.42
C GLY A 12 -13.30 2.17 8.71
N ILE A 13 -14.40 2.34 7.95
CA ILE A 13 -14.99 1.25 7.16
C ILE A 13 -14.02 0.79 6.06
N GLY A 14 -13.38 1.73 5.36
CA GLY A 14 -12.40 1.40 4.32
C GLY A 14 -11.22 0.58 4.85
N ALA A 15 -10.64 0.99 5.98
CA ALA A 15 -9.54 0.28 6.61
C ALA A 15 -9.96 -1.11 7.16
N LEU A 16 -11.16 -1.23 7.73
CA LEU A 16 -11.72 -2.52 8.17
C LEU A 16 -11.94 -3.48 7.00
N LEU A 17 -12.52 -3.00 5.91
CA LEU A 17 -12.73 -3.79 4.70
C LEU A 17 -11.41 -4.23 4.08
N MET A 18 -10.37 -3.40 4.15
CA MET A 18 -9.02 -3.76 3.69
C MET A 18 -8.42 -4.89 4.55
N LEU A 19 -8.58 -4.84 5.87
CA LEU A 19 -8.11 -5.88 6.78
C LEU A 19 -8.86 -7.21 6.57
N ILE A 20 -10.19 -7.18 6.49
CA ILE A 20 -11.02 -8.39 6.32
C ILE A 20 -10.89 -8.95 4.89
N GLY A 21 -10.86 -8.08 3.89
CA GLY A 21 -10.72 -8.45 2.48
C GLY A 21 -9.42 -9.17 2.16
N GLY A 22 -8.35 -8.89 2.91
CA GLY A 22 -7.07 -9.61 2.80
C GLY A 22 -7.14 -11.09 3.15
N PHE A 23 -8.11 -11.52 3.97
CA PHE A 23 -8.26 -12.92 4.39
C PHE A 23 -9.19 -13.75 3.50
N ILE A 24 -9.92 -13.13 2.54
CA ILE A 24 -10.91 -13.82 1.70
C ILE A 24 -10.50 -13.74 0.22
N PRO A 25 -9.82 -14.77 -0.35
CA PRO A 25 -9.28 -14.73 -1.72
C PRO A 25 -10.34 -14.52 -2.81
N ALA A 26 -11.56 -15.04 -2.62
CA ALA A 26 -12.61 -15.01 -3.64
C ALA A 26 -13.35 -13.65 -3.76
N VAL A 27 -13.42 -12.88 -2.67
CA VAL A 27 -14.15 -11.59 -2.62
C VAL A 27 -13.19 -10.40 -2.52
N GLY A 28 -11.91 -10.68 -2.26
CA GLY A 28 -10.85 -9.68 -2.03
C GLY A 28 -10.71 -8.65 -3.14
N ALA A 29 -10.87 -9.02 -4.42
CA ALA A 29 -10.68 -8.10 -5.55
C ALA A 29 -11.77 -7.00 -5.66
N ILE A 30 -13.02 -7.31 -5.28
CA ILE A 30 -14.11 -6.33 -5.29
C ILE A 30 -14.02 -5.46 -4.02
N ILE A 31 -13.77 -6.09 -2.87
CA ILE A 31 -13.63 -5.42 -1.58
C ILE A 31 -12.44 -4.46 -1.59
N SER A 32 -11.32 -4.82 -2.21
CA SER A 32 -10.12 -3.96 -2.28
C SER A 32 -10.40 -2.65 -3.02
N THR A 33 -11.21 -2.69 -4.07
CA THR A 33 -11.56 -1.50 -4.85
C THR A 33 -12.44 -0.54 -4.05
N ILE A 34 -13.47 -1.06 -3.37
CA ILE A 34 -14.35 -0.27 -2.51
C ILE A 34 -13.56 0.33 -1.34
N SER A 35 -12.73 -0.48 -0.69
CA SER A 35 -11.87 -0.07 0.42
C SER A 35 -10.98 1.10 0.03
N LEU A 36 -10.34 1.01 -1.13
CA LEU A 36 -9.47 2.05 -1.64
C LEU A 36 -10.22 3.37 -1.86
N ILE A 37 -11.38 3.31 -2.52
CA ILE A 37 -12.20 4.50 -2.78
C ILE A 37 -12.62 5.16 -1.46
N LEU A 38 -13.06 4.38 -0.46
CA LEU A 38 -13.47 4.88 0.85
C LEU A 38 -12.32 5.61 1.58
N VAL A 39 -11.13 5.02 1.60
CA VAL A 39 -9.95 5.65 2.24
C VAL A 39 -9.53 6.92 1.48
N PHE A 40 -9.57 6.91 0.15
CA PHE A 40 -9.30 8.11 -0.65
C PHE A 40 -10.26 9.25 -0.35
N ILE A 41 -11.57 8.95 -0.24
CA ILE A 41 -12.60 9.92 0.11
C ILE A 41 -12.34 10.47 1.52
N ALA A 42 -12.02 9.60 2.49
CA ALA A 42 -11.73 10.02 3.85
C ALA A 42 -10.54 10.98 3.92
N ILE A 43 -9.42 10.64 3.27
CA ILE A 43 -8.22 11.47 3.26
C ILE A 43 -8.47 12.80 2.52
N LYS A 44 -9.25 12.78 1.44
CA LYS A 44 -9.65 14.00 0.74
C LYS A 44 -10.48 14.92 1.65
N TYR A 45 -11.47 14.37 2.37
CA TYR A 45 -12.26 15.17 3.31
C TYR A 45 -11.43 15.75 4.45
N ILE A 46 -10.44 14.99 4.96
CA ILE A 46 -9.50 15.51 5.96
C ILE A 46 -8.67 16.66 5.37
N ALA A 47 -8.13 16.49 4.16
CA ALA A 47 -7.36 17.54 3.48
C ALA A 47 -8.19 18.82 3.24
N ASP A 48 -9.44 18.68 2.83
CA ASP A 48 -10.36 19.80 2.59
C ASP A 48 -10.73 20.53 3.90
N GLU A 49 -10.92 19.78 4.99
CA GLU A 49 -11.30 20.33 6.29
C GLU A 49 -10.11 21.02 6.98
N THR A 50 -8.94 20.41 6.92
CA THR A 50 -7.67 20.97 7.46
C THR A 50 -7.09 22.08 6.59
N LYS A 51 -7.65 22.30 5.39
CA LYS A 51 -7.13 23.22 4.35
C LYS A 51 -5.67 22.92 3.98
N ASP A 52 -5.23 21.68 4.15
CA ASP A 52 -3.89 21.22 3.83
C ASP A 52 -3.95 20.19 2.70
N HIS A 53 -3.80 20.69 1.47
CA HIS A 53 -3.80 19.86 0.27
C HIS A 53 -2.62 18.87 0.22
N SER A 54 -1.56 19.09 1.01
CA SER A 54 -0.40 18.19 1.04
C SER A 54 -0.77 16.81 1.61
N ILE A 55 -1.79 16.72 2.47
CA ILE A 55 -2.30 15.44 3.01
C ILE A 55 -2.74 14.53 1.87
N PHE A 56 -3.63 15.03 1.02
CA PHE A 56 -4.15 14.28 -0.11
C PHE A 56 -3.09 14.06 -1.18
N GLN A 57 -2.27 15.07 -1.49
CA GLN A 57 -1.23 14.97 -2.51
C GLN A 57 -0.16 13.94 -2.14
N ASN A 58 0.28 13.89 -0.89
CA ASN A 58 1.22 12.88 -0.42
C ASN A 58 0.61 11.48 -0.48
N TYR A 59 -0.66 11.31 -0.07
CA TYR A 59 -1.33 10.01 -0.18
C TYR A 59 -1.52 9.57 -1.64
N LEU A 60 -1.83 10.51 -2.54
CA LEU A 60 -1.93 10.24 -3.97
C LEU A 60 -0.57 9.81 -4.55
N TRP A 61 0.53 10.45 -4.15
CA TRP A 61 1.88 10.03 -4.55
C TRP A 61 2.23 8.62 -4.05
N TYR A 62 1.86 8.29 -2.80
CA TYR A 62 1.98 6.92 -2.30
C TYR A 62 1.26 5.93 -3.22
N PHE A 63 0.01 6.22 -3.58
CA PHE A 63 -0.78 5.35 -4.46
C PHE A 63 -0.18 5.23 -5.87
N ILE A 64 0.22 6.33 -6.50
CA ILE A 64 0.84 6.33 -7.83
C ILE A 64 2.13 5.50 -7.83
N ILE A 65 3.00 5.69 -6.84
CA ILE A 65 4.25 4.92 -6.72
C ILE A 65 3.96 3.45 -6.46
N SER A 66 2.92 3.12 -5.67
CA SER A 66 2.53 1.73 -5.45
C SER A 66 2.06 1.03 -6.74
N ILE A 67 1.31 1.73 -7.60
CA ILE A 67 0.92 1.22 -8.93
C ILE A 67 2.16 1.01 -9.80
N ILE A 68 3.08 1.99 -9.85
CA ILE A 68 4.33 1.87 -10.60
C ILE A 68 5.15 0.68 -10.11
N ALA A 69 5.25 0.49 -8.79
CA ALA A 69 5.96 -0.65 -8.20
C ALA A 69 5.37 -1.98 -8.66
N VAL A 70 4.04 -2.13 -8.61
CA VAL A 70 3.36 -3.34 -9.09
C VAL A 70 3.58 -3.53 -10.59
N ALA A 71 3.43 -2.49 -11.40
CA ALA A 71 3.63 -2.56 -12.85
C ALA A 71 5.07 -2.95 -13.21
N VAL A 72 6.07 -2.43 -12.51
CA VAL A 72 7.49 -2.79 -12.69
C VAL A 72 7.73 -4.25 -12.31
N VAL A 73 7.22 -4.70 -11.17
CA VAL A 73 7.36 -6.10 -10.73
C VAL A 73 6.72 -7.06 -11.73
N VAL A 74 5.48 -6.78 -12.15
CA VAL A 74 4.76 -7.59 -13.13
C VAL A 74 5.47 -7.57 -14.47
N GLY A 75 5.90 -6.40 -14.94
CA GLY A 75 6.62 -6.26 -16.21
C GLY A 75 7.93 -7.06 -16.24
N ILE A 76 8.75 -6.96 -15.19
CA ILE A 76 10.00 -7.72 -15.08
C ILE A 76 9.71 -9.22 -14.96
N THR A 77 8.71 -9.61 -14.17
CA THR A 77 8.35 -11.03 -13.99
C THR A 77 7.85 -11.63 -15.29
N VAL A 78 6.97 -10.94 -16.03
CA VAL A 78 6.48 -11.37 -17.34
C VAL A 78 7.60 -11.43 -18.37
N ALA A 79 8.54 -10.47 -18.37
CA ALA A 79 9.70 -10.53 -19.26
C ALA A 79 10.62 -11.73 -18.94
N SER A 80 10.82 -12.00 -17.65
CA SER A 80 11.68 -13.10 -17.15
C SER A 80 11.05 -14.48 -17.41
N PHE A 81 9.72 -14.60 -17.24
CA PHE A 81 8.97 -15.79 -17.59
C PHE A 81 8.77 -15.93 -19.10
N GLY A 82 8.69 -14.82 -19.84
CA GLY A 82 8.37 -14.85 -21.26
C GLY A 82 9.60 -15.03 -22.15
N VAL A 83 10.31 -13.94 -22.36
CA VAL A 83 11.33 -13.82 -23.42
C VAL A 83 12.67 -14.40 -22.98
N ALA A 84 12.95 -14.44 -21.68
CA ALA A 84 14.29 -14.71 -21.15
C ALA A 84 14.44 -16.02 -20.36
N GLY A 85 13.36 -16.78 -20.14
CA GLY A 85 13.38 -17.90 -19.20
C GLY A 85 12.23 -18.88 -19.36
N GLY A 86 11.14 -18.68 -18.63
CA GLY A 86 10.09 -19.70 -18.39
C GLY A 86 9.46 -20.33 -19.64
N PHE A 87 8.96 -19.53 -20.59
CA PHE A 87 8.36 -20.02 -21.83
C PHE A 87 9.40 -20.63 -22.76
N SER A 88 10.61 -20.06 -22.85
CA SER A 88 11.71 -20.66 -23.59
C SER A 88 12.17 -21.99 -23.01
N PHE A 89 12.15 -22.14 -21.68
CA PHE A 89 12.42 -23.39 -20.99
C PHE A 89 11.31 -24.43 -21.27
N LEU A 90 10.04 -24.02 -21.24
CA LEU A 90 8.91 -24.88 -21.59
C LEU A 90 8.96 -25.32 -23.06
N GLU A 91 9.30 -24.42 -23.99
CA GLU A 91 9.45 -24.71 -25.42
C GLU A 91 10.62 -25.68 -25.68
N MET A 92 11.74 -25.52 -24.98
CA MET A 92 12.85 -26.47 -25.01
C MET A 92 12.42 -27.86 -24.52
N LEU A 93 11.63 -27.93 -23.45
CA LEU A 93 11.13 -29.19 -22.87
C LEU A 93 10.13 -29.88 -23.82
N GLN A 94 9.25 -29.10 -24.46
CA GLN A 94 8.26 -29.59 -25.42
C GLN A 94 8.90 -30.05 -26.74
N SER A 95 9.85 -29.29 -27.28
CA SER A 95 10.54 -29.60 -28.54
C SER A 95 11.45 -30.83 -28.44
N GLN A 96 11.95 -31.15 -27.25
CA GLN A 96 12.80 -32.33 -26.99
C GLN A 96 12.02 -33.51 -26.35
N GLY A 97 10.70 -33.47 -26.39
CA GLY A 97 9.86 -34.59 -25.94
C GLY A 97 10.05 -34.99 -24.47
N GLY A 98 10.38 -34.04 -23.59
CA GLY A 98 10.65 -34.34 -22.18
C GLY A 98 12.13 -34.52 -21.82
N GLN A 99 13.03 -34.69 -22.79
CA GLN A 99 14.45 -34.93 -22.53
C GLN A 99 15.25 -33.63 -22.50
N ILE A 100 16.16 -33.50 -21.54
CA ILE A 100 17.07 -32.35 -21.45
C ILE A 100 18.38 -32.75 -22.13
N SER A 101 18.53 -32.41 -23.41
CA SER A 101 19.73 -32.75 -24.19
C SER A 101 20.93 -31.87 -23.84
N ASP A 102 20.69 -30.62 -23.42
CA ASP A 102 21.70 -29.70 -22.90
C ASP A 102 21.32 -29.19 -21.51
N PRO A 103 21.82 -29.83 -20.44
CA PRO A 103 21.59 -29.42 -19.05
C PRO A 103 22.07 -27.99 -18.75
N THR A 104 23.07 -27.49 -19.48
CA THR A 104 23.64 -26.16 -19.25
C THR A 104 22.71 -25.08 -19.76
N ALA A 105 22.16 -25.25 -20.96
CA ALA A 105 21.15 -24.36 -21.52
C ALA A 105 19.89 -24.31 -20.64
N ALA A 106 19.44 -25.47 -20.17
CA ALA A 106 18.31 -25.58 -19.24
C ALA A 106 18.55 -24.79 -17.94
N MET A 107 19.74 -24.94 -17.33
CA MET A 107 20.10 -24.24 -16.10
C MET A 107 20.22 -22.73 -16.31
N ASN A 108 20.73 -22.27 -17.45
CA ASN A 108 20.81 -20.84 -17.76
C ASN A 108 19.43 -20.19 -17.90
N LEU A 109 18.48 -20.86 -18.55
CA LEU A 109 17.10 -20.36 -18.70
C LEU A 109 16.38 -20.27 -17.35
N LEU A 110 16.53 -21.29 -16.50
CA LEU A 110 16.01 -21.26 -15.13
C LEU A 110 16.71 -20.20 -14.28
N GLY A 111 18.02 -20.05 -14.43
CA GLY A 111 18.83 -19.02 -13.77
C GLY A 111 18.38 -17.61 -14.14
N ASN A 112 18.09 -17.35 -15.41
CA ASN A 112 17.55 -16.07 -15.88
C ASN A 112 16.15 -15.80 -15.32
N MET A 113 15.29 -16.82 -15.27
CA MET A 113 13.95 -16.70 -14.68
C MET A 113 14.04 -16.35 -13.18
N VAL A 114 14.83 -17.10 -12.42
CA VAL A 114 15.01 -16.89 -10.96
C VAL A 114 15.70 -15.56 -10.70
N GLY A 115 16.77 -15.23 -11.44
CA GLY A 115 17.48 -13.95 -11.33
C GLY A 115 16.58 -12.76 -11.64
N GLY A 116 15.74 -12.86 -12.67
CA GLY A 116 14.76 -11.85 -13.02
C GLY A 116 13.67 -11.67 -11.95
N CYS A 117 13.16 -12.77 -11.38
CA CYS A 117 12.19 -12.72 -10.26
C CYS A 117 12.80 -12.07 -9.02
N LEU A 118 14.05 -12.41 -8.67
CA LEU A 118 14.77 -11.80 -7.56
C LEU A 118 15.01 -10.31 -7.79
N ALA A 119 15.40 -9.92 -9.01
CA ALA A 119 15.55 -8.51 -9.38
C ALA A 119 14.22 -7.74 -9.26
N ALA A 120 13.12 -8.33 -9.75
CA ALA A 120 11.78 -7.76 -9.61
C ALA A 120 11.41 -7.54 -8.13
N LEU A 121 11.64 -8.54 -7.27
CA LEU A 121 11.37 -8.44 -5.84
C LEU A 121 12.19 -7.33 -5.17
N VAL A 122 13.49 -7.23 -5.46
CA VAL A 122 14.36 -6.19 -4.86
C VAL A 122 13.94 -4.79 -5.33
N ILE A 123 13.71 -4.60 -6.64
CA ILE A 123 13.29 -3.31 -7.19
C ILE A 123 11.92 -2.91 -6.65
N GLY A 124 10.96 -3.84 -6.65
CA GLY A 124 9.63 -3.61 -6.10
C GLY A 124 9.66 -3.26 -4.62
N TRP A 125 10.50 -3.95 -3.84
CA TRP A 125 10.69 -3.68 -2.41
C TRP A 125 11.24 -2.26 -2.16
N ILE A 126 12.25 -1.82 -2.92
CA ILE A 126 12.78 -0.46 -2.83
C ILE A 126 11.69 0.57 -3.16
N LEU A 127 10.92 0.35 -4.23
CA LEU A 127 9.83 1.24 -4.61
C LEU A 127 8.72 1.30 -3.55
N MET A 128 8.41 0.18 -2.89
CA MET A 128 7.46 0.17 -1.76
C MET A 128 7.96 0.97 -0.55
N ILE A 129 9.26 0.89 -0.24
CA ILE A 129 9.86 1.74 0.82
C ILE A 129 9.71 3.22 0.46
N VAL A 130 9.97 3.58 -0.81
CA VAL A 130 9.78 4.96 -1.28
C VAL A 130 8.31 5.38 -1.20
N ALA A 131 7.37 4.52 -1.59
CA ALA A 131 5.94 4.79 -1.50
C ALA A 131 5.54 5.10 -0.05
N THR A 132 5.94 4.24 0.90
CA THR A 132 5.56 4.39 2.31
C THR A 132 6.12 5.66 2.97
N LEU A 133 7.17 6.29 2.43
CA LEU A 133 7.59 7.63 2.86
C LEU A 133 6.51 8.68 2.63
N PHE A 134 5.83 8.64 1.48
CA PHE A 134 4.74 9.57 1.17
C PHE A 134 3.50 9.30 2.02
N LEU A 135 3.19 8.02 2.28
CA LEU A 135 2.14 7.64 3.21
C LEU A 135 2.40 8.21 4.62
N ARG A 136 3.64 8.04 5.12
CA ARG A 136 4.06 8.58 6.41
C ARG A 136 3.93 10.10 6.47
N LYS A 137 4.32 10.82 5.40
CA LYS A 137 4.14 12.28 5.32
C LYS A 137 2.67 12.68 5.41
N SER A 138 1.80 12.02 4.65
CA SER A 138 0.35 12.27 4.70
C SER A 138 -0.20 12.07 6.12
N PHE A 139 0.14 10.96 6.76
CA PHE A 139 -0.39 10.61 8.09
C PHE A 139 0.16 11.51 9.20
N ASN A 140 1.42 11.95 9.10
CA ASN A 140 1.98 12.94 10.02
C ASN A 140 1.22 14.27 9.93
N SER A 141 0.96 14.77 8.72
CA SER A 141 0.16 15.99 8.55
C SER A 141 -1.26 15.83 9.12
N ILE A 142 -1.91 14.67 8.91
CA ILE A 142 -3.21 14.40 9.55
C ILE A 142 -3.09 14.48 11.07
N ALA A 143 -2.07 13.86 11.66
CA ALA A 143 -1.87 13.87 13.12
C ALA A 143 -1.65 15.29 13.67
N GLU A 144 -0.91 16.13 12.95
CA GLU A 144 -0.64 17.52 13.34
C GLU A 144 -1.93 18.37 13.36
N HIS A 145 -2.76 18.27 12.32
CA HIS A 145 -3.97 19.09 12.22
C HIS A 145 -5.14 18.57 13.06
N THR A 146 -5.24 17.24 13.25
CA THR A 146 -6.35 16.61 14.00
C THR A 146 -6.04 16.37 15.47
N ASN A 147 -4.77 16.55 15.89
CA ASN A 147 -4.24 16.18 17.23
C ASN A 147 -4.32 14.67 17.55
N VAL A 148 -4.55 13.83 16.54
CA VAL A 148 -4.62 12.37 16.69
C VAL A 148 -3.27 11.74 16.36
N LYS A 149 -2.41 11.59 17.38
CA LYS A 149 -1.05 11.02 17.27
C LYS A 149 -1.00 9.59 16.71
N LEU A 150 -2.13 8.88 16.74
CA LEU A 150 -2.23 7.53 16.18
C LEU A 150 -1.90 7.51 14.69
N PHE A 151 -2.30 8.51 13.90
CA PHE A 151 -1.94 8.56 12.48
C PHE A 151 -0.43 8.58 12.27
N ALA A 152 0.31 9.40 13.02
CA ALA A 152 1.77 9.45 12.93
C ALA A 152 2.41 8.10 13.30
N THR A 153 1.88 7.43 14.32
CA THR A 153 2.34 6.10 14.74
C THR A 153 2.07 5.04 13.67
N THR A 154 0.87 5.06 13.08
CA THR A 154 0.48 4.18 11.98
C THR A 154 1.38 4.36 10.76
N GLY A 155 1.62 5.60 10.32
CA GLY A 155 2.49 5.88 9.18
C GLY A 155 3.93 5.45 9.42
N LEU A 156 4.43 5.56 10.66
CA LEU A 156 5.74 5.05 11.06
C LEU A 156 5.81 3.52 11.03
N LEU A 157 4.78 2.82 11.50
CA LEU A 157 4.75 1.36 11.47
C LEU A 157 4.63 0.82 10.06
N PHE A 158 3.86 1.46 9.17
CA PHE A 158 3.85 1.08 7.75
C PHE A 158 5.24 1.20 7.11
N PHE A 159 5.97 2.28 7.44
CA PHE A 159 7.32 2.49 6.93
C PHE A 159 8.33 1.44 7.46
N ILE A 160 8.34 1.20 8.77
CA ILE A 160 9.22 0.19 9.39
C ILE A 160 8.84 -1.22 8.91
N GLY A 161 7.54 -1.50 8.79
CA GLY A 161 7.02 -2.77 8.30
C GLY A 161 7.45 -3.05 6.86
N ALA A 162 7.42 -2.04 5.98
CA ALA A 162 7.92 -2.17 4.61
C ALA A 162 9.42 -2.46 4.55
N ILE A 163 10.23 -1.81 5.39
CA ILE A 163 11.69 -2.07 5.47
C ILE A 163 11.97 -3.48 5.99
N THR A 164 11.25 -3.92 7.04
CA THR A 164 11.49 -5.21 7.69
C THR A 164 10.76 -6.38 7.02
N LEU A 165 10.09 -6.14 5.88
CA LEU A 165 9.37 -7.18 5.12
C LEU A 165 10.29 -8.33 4.68
N ILE A 166 11.56 -8.02 4.37
CA ILE A 166 12.53 -8.99 3.86
C ILE A 166 12.88 -10.11 4.85
N ILE A 167 12.72 -9.87 6.16
CA ILE A 167 12.95 -10.86 7.22
C ILE A 167 11.63 -11.49 7.73
N LEU A 168 10.51 -11.34 7.01
CA LEU A 168 9.15 -11.77 7.39
C LEU A 168 8.56 -11.11 8.66
N VAL A 169 9.40 -10.52 9.52
CA VAL A 169 8.96 -9.73 10.69
C VAL A 169 8.08 -8.56 10.27
N GLY A 170 8.36 -7.95 9.11
CA GLY A 170 7.58 -6.84 8.59
C GLY A 170 6.09 -7.15 8.39
N ILE A 171 5.72 -8.41 8.13
CA ILE A 171 4.30 -8.80 7.97
C ILE A 171 3.51 -8.53 9.25
N PHE A 172 4.07 -8.89 10.42
CA PHE A 172 3.42 -8.63 11.71
C PHE A 172 3.35 -7.13 12.02
N ILE A 173 4.39 -6.37 11.69
CA ILE A 173 4.41 -4.92 11.89
C ILE A 173 3.36 -4.23 11.01
N LEU A 174 3.22 -4.65 9.74
CA LEU A 174 2.20 -4.13 8.83
C LEU A 174 0.79 -4.48 9.32
N LEU A 175 0.58 -5.68 9.86
CA LEU A 175 -0.70 -6.05 10.46
C LEU A 175 -1.08 -5.13 11.63
N ILE A 176 -0.13 -4.86 12.53
CA ILE A 176 -0.32 -3.92 13.64
C ILE A 176 -0.59 -2.51 13.10
N ALA A 177 0.11 -2.09 12.03
CA ALA A 177 -0.11 -0.80 11.39
C ALA A 177 -1.55 -0.66 10.86
N THR A 178 -2.08 -1.68 10.18
CA THR A 178 -3.46 -1.68 9.69
C THR A 178 -4.48 -1.60 10.82
N ILE A 179 -4.26 -2.30 11.94
CA ILE A 179 -5.13 -2.20 13.11
C ILE A 179 -5.11 -0.77 13.67
N LEU A 180 -3.92 -0.18 13.81
CA LEU A 180 -3.79 1.19 14.29
C LEU A 180 -4.36 2.23 13.32
N GLU A 181 -4.33 1.98 12.00
CA GLU A 181 -5.00 2.80 11.00
C GLU A 181 -6.51 2.88 11.26
N ILE A 182 -7.15 1.74 11.50
CA ILE A 182 -8.58 1.67 11.84
C ILE A 182 -8.87 2.49 13.10
N VAL A 183 -8.08 2.29 14.15
CA VAL A 183 -8.24 3.02 15.42
C VAL A 183 -7.98 4.51 15.23
N ALA A 184 -6.99 4.89 14.40
CA ALA A 184 -6.69 6.28 14.09
C ALA A 184 -7.85 6.97 13.39
N PHE A 185 -8.43 6.33 12.36
CA PHE A 185 -9.60 6.87 11.68
C PHE A 185 -10.78 7.04 12.63
N PHE A 186 -11.10 6.04 13.46
CA PHE A 186 -12.19 6.17 14.45
C PHE A 186 -11.92 7.19 15.55
N SER A 187 -10.66 7.54 15.81
CA SER A 187 -10.27 8.56 16.78
C SER A 187 -10.30 9.99 16.24
N LEU A 188 -10.56 10.19 14.95
CA LEU A 188 -10.72 11.55 14.38
C LEU A 188 -11.82 12.30 15.13
N PRO A 189 -11.68 13.58 15.48
CA PRO A 189 -12.74 14.37 16.11
C PRO A 189 -13.87 14.73 15.13
N GLU A 190 -15.05 15.11 15.61
CA GLU A 190 -16.16 15.56 14.74
C GLU A 190 -15.90 16.94 14.11
N THR A 191 -15.14 17.80 14.79
CA THR A 191 -14.71 19.11 14.31
C THR A 191 -13.24 19.31 14.65
N LEU A 192 -12.55 20.16 13.89
CA LEU A 192 -11.14 20.44 14.18
C LEU A 192 -10.98 21.06 15.57
N PRO A 193 -9.98 20.64 16.37
CA PRO A 193 -9.74 21.20 17.70
C PRO A 193 -9.59 22.73 17.69
N LYS A 194 -9.06 23.30 16.59
CA LYS A 194 -8.88 24.75 16.42
C LYS A 194 -10.21 25.50 16.16
N ALA A 195 -11.19 24.86 15.54
CA ALA A 195 -12.51 25.45 15.27
C ALA A 195 -13.42 25.46 16.50
N ALA A 196 -13.20 24.56 17.47
CA ALA A 196 -13.95 24.52 18.73
C ALA A 196 -13.50 25.58 19.75
N ALA A 197 -12.38 26.27 19.49
CA ALA A 197 -11.81 27.27 20.39
C ALA A 197 -12.18 28.72 20.03
N GLU A 198 -12.91 28.97 18.93
CA GLU A 198 -13.47 30.30 18.66
C GLU A 198 -14.69 30.50 19.57
N PRO A 199 -14.64 31.45 20.53
CA PRO A 199 -15.77 31.71 21.40
C PRO A 199 -16.94 32.19 20.55
N VAL A 200 -18.12 31.63 20.79
CA VAL A 200 -19.40 32.16 20.31
C VAL A 200 -19.45 33.61 20.77
N VAL A 201 -19.18 34.55 19.87
CA VAL A 201 -19.46 35.96 20.10
C VAL A 201 -20.97 36.08 20.04
N GLU A 202 -21.60 35.90 21.20
CA GLU A 202 -23.00 36.19 21.43
C GLU A 202 -23.19 37.69 21.19
N SER A 203 -23.85 38.03 20.07
CA SER A 203 -24.21 39.40 19.68
C SER A 203 -25.63 39.72 20.08
#